data_AF-A0A930H6B1-F1
#
_entry.id   AF-A0A930H6B1-F1
#
_cell.length_a   1.000
_cell.length_b   1.000
_cell.length_c   1.000
_cell.angle_alpha   90.00
_cell.angle_beta   90.00
_cell.angle_gamma   90.00
#
_symmetry.space_group_name_H-M   'P 1'
#
loop_
_entity.id
_entity.type
_entity.pdbx_description
1 polymer ?
#
loop_
_entity_poly.entity_id
_entity_poly.type
_entity_poly.pdbx_seq_one_letter_code
_entity_poly.pdbx_strand_id
1 'polypeptide(L)'
;MKLTYLGLKSDLKEILSEEFNRNEEVLYVFENTSSFFEIKREYLQTFQNIFNNFKLMNSYDFYEKLFETDKIVIKEEKQAVLFYNSLDKSIKRELKIKNYYDAIDIAYNFYTLFSELQEYKVDYSNKEELGLEKWQEKTFDELVKINKNIEKKVQEKGLILPYMLRRKENISDVFIKKYKKICFINKIKFTPFEKEMIEILESKGIEVENKIQLGKNDFDEEKLQIKDSFSLPEKEEFERDFGVNIEIHEYENKFTQLLGMIKKLSSGDISGEDVKECKIYDLQGSIENNESDYHLLNQSKIKYNLEITMQKTKIYKVLELLYNILENVRPVHLKNGDVHYMFKVKEFYNAYKSDNFLNTFDIGKTYSYFQSFAREDYKYI
;
A
#
# COMPACT_ATOMS: atom_id res chain seq x y z
N MET A 1 11.31 23.98 10.47
CA MET A 1 10.46 22.92 11.08
C MET A 1 10.99 22.52 12.44
N LYS A 2 10.12 22.35 13.44
CA LYS A 2 10.46 21.81 14.76
C LYS A 2 10.43 20.27 14.75
N LEU A 3 11.43 19.63 15.36
CA LEU A 3 11.45 18.18 15.58
C LEU A 3 11.15 17.87 17.05
N THR A 4 10.24 16.93 17.30
CA THR A 4 9.91 16.43 18.63
C THR A 4 10.09 14.92 18.65
N TYR A 5 11.06 14.46 19.43
CA TYR A 5 11.37 13.04 19.60
C TYR A 5 10.57 12.46 20.74
N LEU A 6 9.70 11.49 20.43
CA LEU A 6 8.87 10.79 21.40
C LEU A 6 9.55 9.50 21.90
N GLY A 7 10.50 8.95 21.14
CA GLY A 7 11.12 7.67 21.41
C GLY A 7 10.26 6.48 20.98
N LEU A 8 10.89 5.33 20.72
CA LEU A 8 10.24 4.12 20.18
C LEU A 8 9.14 3.54 21.09
N LYS A 9 9.22 3.81 22.40
CA LYS A 9 8.31 3.26 23.42
C LYS A 9 7.11 4.16 23.72
N SER A 10 7.02 5.33 23.10
CA SER A 10 6.00 6.31 23.42
C SER A 10 4.60 5.82 23.08
N ASP A 11 3.65 6.06 23.99
CA ASP A 11 2.24 5.88 23.69
C ASP A 11 1.72 7.11 22.95
N LEU A 12 1.65 7.00 21.61
CA LEU A 12 1.09 8.07 20.78
C LEU A 12 -0.35 8.43 21.15
N LYS A 13 -1.13 7.48 21.67
CA LYS A 13 -2.54 7.72 22.00
C LYS A 13 -2.65 8.66 23.19
N GLU A 14 -1.91 8.37 24.24
CA GLU A 14 -1.87 9.20 25.45
C GLU A 14 -1.36 10.60 25.11
N ILE A 15 -0.20 10.68 24.44
CA ILE A 15 0.45 11.94 24.07
C ILE A 15 -0.46 12.81 23.21
N LEU A 16 -1.07 12.24 22.17
CA LEU A 16 -1.94 13.01 21.28
C LEU A 16 -3.27 13.37 21.93
N SER A 17 -3.81 12.52 22.82
CA SER A 17 -5.03 12.83 23.56
C SER A 17 -4.88 14.08 24.42
N GLU A 18 -3.74 14.24 25.09
CA GLU A 18 -3.44 15.46 25.85
C GLU A 18 -3.36 16.71 24.96
N GLU A 19 -2.84 16.59 23.74
CA GLU A 19 -2.79 17.72 22.80
C GLU A 19 -4.16 18.05 22.22
N PHE A 20 -4.95 17.04 21.87
CA PHE A 20 -6.31 17.24 21.35
C PHE A 20 -7.19 17.96 22.38
N ASN A 21 -6.98 17.72 23.68
CA ASN A 21 -7.64 18.44 24.77
C ASN A 21 -7.39 19.96 24.75
N ARG A 22 -6.25 20.41 24.21
CA ARG A 22 -5.93 21.85 24.09
C ARG A 22 -6.76 22.53 23.00
N ASN A 23 -7.29 21.76 22.05
CA ASN A 23 -8.19 22.19 20.99
C ASN A 23 -7.71 23.41 20.19
N GLU A 24 -6.43 23.39 19.83
CA GLU A 24 -5.77 24.42 19.01
C GLU A 24 -6.06 24.22 17.51
N GLU A 25 -5.83 25.24 16.68
CA GLU A 25 -6.02 25.19 15.22
C GLU A 25 -4.88 24.43 14.53
N VAL A 26 -4.77 23.13 14.82
CA VAL A 26 -3.69 22.24 14.38
C VAL A 26 -4.19 21.22 13.37
N LEU A 27 -3.45 21.03 12.29
CA LEU A 27 -3.63 19.90 11.38
C LEU A 27 -2.62 18.80 11.72
N TYR A 28 -3.10 17.65 12.17
CA TYR A 28 -2.30 16.45 12.39
C TYR A 28 -2.31 15.57 11.14
N VAL A 29 -1.14 15.34 10.57
CA VAL A 29 -0.93 14.54 9.35
C VAL A 29 -0.19 13.26 9.71
N PHE A 30 -0.85 12.12 9.55
CA PHE A 30 -0.32 10.81 9.90
C PHE A 30 0.29 10.13 8.68
N GLU A 31 1.55 9.76 8.76
CA GLU A 31 2.23 9.01 7.70
C GLU A 31 1.74 7.55 7.66
N ASN A 32 1.48 6.96 8.82
CA ASN A 32 0.95 5.60 8.93
C ASN A 32 -0.60 5.61 8.97
N THR A 33 -1.22 5.02 7.95
CA THR A 33 -2.67 4.93 7.81
C THR A 33 -3.35 4.12 8.93
N SER A 34 -2.70 3.07 9.44
CA SER A 34 -3.25 2.26 10.54
C SER A 34 -3.31 3.08 11.83
N SER A 35 -2.22 3.78 12.18
CA SER A 35 -2.17 4.68 13.33
C SER A 35 -3.22 5.80 13.21
N PHE A 36 -3.41 6.36 12.01
CA PHE A 36 -4.47 7.34 11.75
C PHE A 36 -5.86 6.79 12.09
N PHE A 37 -6.21 5.61 11.59
CA PHE A 37 -7.54 5.03 11.82
C PHE A 37 -7.76 4.60 13.27
N GLU A 38 -6.71 4.10 13.94
CA GLU A 38 -6.76 3.75 15.35
C GLU A 38 -7.01 4.98 16.22
N ILE A 39 -6.15 6.01 16.10
CA ILE A 39 -6.28 7.26 16.85
C ILE A 39 -7.62 7.94 16.56
N LYS A 40 -8.03 7.99 15.28
CA LYS A 40 -9.31 8.59 14.90
C LYS A 40 -10.50 7.86 15.54
N ARG A 41 -10.47 6.52 15.58
CA ARG A 41 -11.54 5.71 16.16
C ARG A 41 -11.63 5.94 17.67
N GLU A 42 -10.50 5.88 18.34
CA GLU A 42 -10.41 6.09 19.78
C GLU A 42 -10.87 7.50 20.15
N TYR A 43 -10.38 8.51 19.42
CA TYR A 43 -10.86 9.88 19.57
C TYR A 43 -12.38 9.99 19.46
N LEU A 44 -12.99 9.40 18.43
CA LEU A 44 -14.45 9.41 18.23
C LEU A 44 -15.23 8.69 19.33
N GLN A 45 -14.61 7.74 20.04
CA GLN A 45 -15.24 7.01 21.16
C GLN A 45 -15.15 7.79 22.47
N THR A 46 -14.00 8.41 22.74
CA THR A 46 -13.71 9.04 24.03
C THR A 46 -14.19 10.50 24.09
N PHE A 47 -14.23 11.21 22.95
CA PHE A 47 -14.55 12.63 22.92
C PHE A 47 -15.97 12.91 22.42
N GLN A 48 -16.80 13.44 23.32
CA GLN A 48 -18.17 13.89 23.03
C GLN A 48 -18.23 15.27 22.33
N ASN A 49 -17.10 15.95 22.14
CA ASN A 49 -17.06 17.30 21.63
C ASN A 49 -17.17 17.30 20.10
N ILE A 50 -18.27 17.84 19.61
CA ILE A 50 -18.61 17.89 18.17
C ILE A 50 -17.86 19.05 17.47
N PHE A 51 -17.28 19.98 18.24
CA PHE A 51 -16.61 21.19 17.74
C PHE A 51 -15.13 21.19 18.12
N ASN A 52 -14.31 20.67 17.21
CA ASN A 52 -12.85 20.66 17.34
C ASN A 52 -12.23 21.64 16.35
N ASN A 53 -11.27 22.42 16.82
CA ASN A 53 -10.49 23.35 16.00
C ASN A 53 -9.30 22.66 15.32
N PHE A 54 -8.92 21.46 15.79
CA PHE A 54 -7.91 20.65 15.13
C PHE A 54 -8.53 19.69 14.10
N LYS A 55 -7.69 19.18 13.22
CA LYS A 55 -8.10 18.20 12.19
C LYS A 55 -7.09 17.06 12.11
N LEU A 56 -7.59 15.85 11.90
CA LEU A 56 -6.77 14.67 11.64
C LEU A 56 -6.86 14.30 10.16
N MET A 57 -5.73 13.94 9.56
CA MET A 57 -5.65 13.52 8.16
C MET A 57 -4.56 12.47 7.97
N ASN A 58 -4.75 11.52 7.06
CA ASN A 58 -3.63 10.69 6.58
C ASN A 58 -2.80 11.49 5.55
N SER A 59 -1.58 11.04 5.28
CA SER A 59 -0.66 11.69 4.34
C SER A 59 -1.22 11.83 2.92
N TYR A 60 -1.94 10.80 2.43
CA TYR A 60 -2.57 10.83 1.11
C TYR A 60 -3.58 11.98 0.98
N ASP A 61 -4.55 12.05 1.89
CA ASP A 61 -5.59 13.08 1.92
C ASP A 61 -5.00 14.48 2.12
N PHE A 62 -3.88 14.58 2.86
CA PHE A 62 -3.16 15.84 3.05
C PHE A 62 -2.61 16.35 1.73
N TYR A 63 -1.87 15.53 1.00
CA TYR A 63 -1.28 15.94 -0.28
C TYR A 63 -2.36 16.21 -1.34
N GLU A 64 -3.42 15.40 -1.41
CA GLU A 64 -4.54 15.64 -2.33
C GLU A 64 -5.24 16.99 -2.09
N LYS A 65 -5.29 17.48 -0.85
CA LYS A 65 -5.88 18.79 -0.52
C LYS A 65 -4.90 19.95 -0.56
N LEU A 66 -3.62 19.66 -0.37
CA LEU A 66 -2.58 20.67 -0.38
C LEU A 66 -2.38 21.24 -1.78
N PHE A 67 -2.43 20.42 -2.81
CA PHE A 67 -2.21 20.85 -4.19
C PHE A 67 -3.55 21.13 -4.89
N GLU A 68 -3.74 22.38 -5.30
CA GLU A 68 -4.96 22.86 -5.95
C GLU A 68 -4.63 23.45 -7.32
N THR A 69 -5.56 23.29 -8.27
CA THR A 69 -5.42 23.78 -9.63
C THR A 69 -6.80 24.02 -10.25
N ASP A 70 -6.88 24.96 -11.19
CA ASP A 70 -8.04 25.21 -12.04
C ASP A 70 -8.14 24.24 -13.23
N LYS A 71 -7.11 23.41 -13.44
CA LYS A 71 -7.04 22.43 -14.53
C LYS A 71 -7.69 21.10 -14.18
N ILE A 72 -8.07 20.34 -15.19
CA ILE A 72 -8.59 18.99 -15.00
C ILE A 72 -7.43 18.01 -14.73
N VAL A 73 -7.42 17.43 -13.53
CA VAL A 73 -6.43 16.41 -13.15
C VAL A 73 -6.75 15.08 -13.83
N ILE A 74 -5.78 14.54 -14.58
CA ILE A 74 -5.90 13.27 -15.29
C ILE A 74 -5.39 12.13 -14.39
N LYS A 75 -6.28 11.22 -13.98
CA LYS A 75 -5.97 10.05 -13.13
C LYS A 75 -6.24 8.73 -13.88
N GLU A 76 -5.69 7.64 -13.35
CA GLU A 76 -5.98 6.25 -13.78
C GLU A 76 -5.74 6.02 -15.28
N GLU A 77 -6.63 5.29 -15.97
CA GLU A 77 -6.46 4.85 -17.37
C GLU A 77 -6.35 6.02 -18.34
N LYS A 78 -6.92 7.19 -17.98
CA LYS A 78 -6.81 8.40 -18.80
C LYS A 78 -5.36 8.86 -18.96
N GLN A 79 -4.49 8.54 -17.99
CA GLN A 79 -3.05 8.81 -18.08
C GLN A 79 -2.42 7.98 -19.20
N ALA A 80 -2.70 6.68 -19.25
CA ALA A 80 -2.20 5.80 -20.32
C ALA A 80 -2.72 6.24 -21.71
N VAL A 81 -3.99 6.66 -21.79
CA VAL A 81 -4.58 7.17 -23.04
C VAL A 81 -3.87 8.45 -23.49
N LEU A 82 -3.62 9.38 -22.56
CA LEU A 82 -2.87 10.59 -22.85
C LEU A 82 -1.44 10.28 -23.33
N PHE A 83 -0.74 9.37 -22.64
CA PHE A 83 0.59 8.92 -23.01
C PHE A 83 0.61 8.37 -24.44
N TYR A 84 -0.21 7.36 -24.74
CA TYR A 84 -0.29 6.72 -26.06
C TYR A 84 -0.58 7.71 -27.19
N ASN A 85 -1.46 8.68 -26.93
CA ASN A 85 -1.80 9.73 -27.88
C ASN A 85 -0.72 10.80 -28.00
N SER A 86 0.20 10.90 -27.04
CA SER A 86 1.33 11.84 -27.04
C SER A 86 2.54 11.35 -27.84
N LEU A 87 2.62 10.06 -28.13
CA LEU A 87 3.72 9.46 -28.89
C LEU A 87 3.58 9.68 -30.40
N ASP A 88 4.68 10.08 -31.04
CA ASP A 88 4.78 10.17 -32.50
C ASP A 88 4.97 8.78 -33.14
N LYS A 89 4.70 8.68 -34.46
CA LYS A 89 4.84 7.41 -35.21
C LYS A 89 6.25 6.83 -35.17
N SER A 90 7.29 7.65 -35.01
CA SER A 90 8.67 7.19 -34.86
C SER A 90 8.89 6.54 -33.49
N ILE A 91 8.50 7.23 -32.43
CA ILE A 91 8.63 6.77 -31.04
C ILE A 91 7.82 5.49 -30.81
N LYS A 92 6.60 5.40 -31.36
CA LYS A 92 5.80 4.17 -31.30
C LYS A 92 6.52 2.98 -31.93
N ARG A 93 7.26 3.17 -33.03
CA ARG A 93 8.03 2.10 -33.67
C ARG A 93 9.24 1.71 -32.84
N GLU A 94 9.95 2.68 -32.28
CA GLU A 94 11.14 2.48 -31.45
C GLU A 94 10.82 1.71 -30.16
N LEU A 95 9.77 2.13 -29.46
CA LEU A 95 9.26 1.45 -28.26
C LEU A 95 8.45 0.17 -28.57
N LYS A 96 8.31 -0.21 -29.84
CA LYS A 96 7.53 -1.38 -30.30
C LYS A 96 6.06 -1.36 -29.87
N ILE A 97 5.49 -0.17 -29.68
CA ILE A 97 4.09 0.05 -29.30
C ILE A 97 3.22 -0.04 -30.56
N LYS A 98 2.42 -1.10 -30.69
CA LYS A 98 1.52 -1.31 -31.83
C LYS A 98 0.11 -0.80 -31.53
N ASN A 99 -0.36 -1.01 -30.32
CA ASN A 99 -1.71 -0.65 -29.88
C ASN A 99 -1.67 0.04 -28.50
N TYR A 100 -2.84 0.45 -28.00
CA TYR A 100 -2.97 1.13 -26.71
C TYR A 100 -2.53 0.26 -25.52
N TYR A 101 -2.85 -1.04 -25.53
CA TYR A 101 -2.53 -1.95 -24.44
C TYR A 101 -1.02 -2.09 -24.23
N ASP A 102 -0.24 -2.05 -25.32
CA ASP A 102 1.23 -2.09 -25.25
C ASP A 102 1.84 -0.88 -24.51
N ALA A 103 1.08 0.21 -24.33
CA ALA A 103 1.56 1.45 -23.74
C ALA A 103 1.17 1.63 -22.26
N ILE A 104 0.30 0.79 -21.71
CA ILE A 104 -0.26 0.99 -20.36
C ILE A 104 0.84 0.95 -19.29
N ASP A 105 1.58 -0.17 -19.22
CA ASP A 105 2.65 -0.33 -18.22
C ASP A 105 3.80 0.66 -18.44
N ILE A 106 4.12 0.93 -19.71
CA ILE A 106 5.15 1.91 -20.09
C ILE A 106 4.75 3.31 -19.59
N ALA A 107 3.48 3.69 -19.74
CA ALA A 107 2.99 4.98 -19.30
C ALA A 107 3.11 5.13 -17.78
N TYR A 108 2.71 4.12 -17.00
CA TYR A 108 2.82 4.18 -15.55
C TYR A 108 4.27 4.26 -15.08
N ASN A 109 5.17 3.43 -15.63
CA ASN A 109 6.60 3.51 -15.31
C ASN A 109 7.21 4.86 -15.71
N PHE A 110 6.82 5.40 -16.86
CA PHE A 110 7.21 6.72 -17.32
C PHE A 110 6.78 7.81 -16.31
N TYR A 111 5.51 7.82 -15.90
CA TYR A 111 5.01 8.83 -14.97
C TYR A 111 5.64 8.69 -13.59
N THR A 112 5.93 7.47 -13.12
CA THR A 112 6.69 7.23 -11.89
C THR A 112 8.08 7.85 -11.97
N LEU A 113 8.83 7.61 -13.06
CA LEU A 113 10.16 8.20 -13.25
C LEU A 113 10.12 9.73 -13.16
N PHE A 114 9.23 10.38 -13.92
CA PHE A 114 9.14 11.85 -13.90
C PHE A 114 8.60 12.40 -12.58
N SER A 115 7.77 11.62 -11.88
CA SER A 115 7.35 11.95 -10.51
C SER A 115 8.54 11.92 -9.56
N GLU A 116 9.38 10.89 -9.60
CA GLU A 116 10.56 10.78 -8.74
C GLU A 116 11.60 11.86 -9.05
N LEU A 117 11.91 12.10 -10.33
CA LEU A 117 12.83 13.17 -10.73
C LEU A 117 12.36 14.53 -10.20
N GLN A 118 11.05 14.81 -10.25
CA GLN A 118 10.49 16.05 -9.72
C GLN A 118 10.53 16.08 -8.19
N GLU A 119 10.15 14.99 -7.52
CA GLU A 119 10.11 14.86 -6.07
C GLU A 119 11.48 15.09 -5.42
N TYR A 120 12.52 14.55 -6.07
CA TYR A 120 13.91 14.67 -5.64
C TYR A 120 14.65 15.84 -6.27
N LYS A 121 13.94 16.69 -7.04
CA LYS A 121 14.50 17.88 -7.70
C LYS A 121 15.76 17.58 -8.52
N VAL A 122 15.77 16.43 -9.20
CA VAL A 122 16.89 16.02 -10.05
C VAL A 122 16.87 16.90 -11.31
N ASP A 123 17.93 17.68 -11.50
CA ASP A 123 18.13 18.41 -12.74
C ASP A 123 18.66 17.47 -13.82
N TYR A 124 17.74 16.91 -14.59
CA TYR A 124 18.07 16.02 -15.69
C TYR A 124 18.45 16.75 -16.99
N SER A 125 18.64 18.07 -16.95
CA SER A 125 19.26 18.81 -18.05
C SER A 125 20.77 18.62 -18.10
N ASN A 126 21.40 18.36 -16.95
CA ASN A 126 22.81 17.98 -16.84
C ASN A 126 22.98 16.46 -16.78
N LYS A 127 23.28 15.83 -17.92
CA LYS A 127 23.37 14.37 -18.02
C LYS A 127 24.51 13.74 -17.20
N GLU A 128 25.58 14.49 -16.93
CA GLU A 128 26.73 13.96 -16.18
C GLU A 128 26.35 13.65 -14.72
N GLU A 129 25.39 14.38 -14.15
CA GLU A 129 24.92 14.19 -12.77
C GLU A 129 23.95 13.01 -12.62
N LEU A 130 23.37 12.52 -13.70
CA LEU A 130 22.43 11.39 -13.68
C LEU A 130 23.11 10.02 -13.57
N GLY A 131 24.42 9.95 -13.81
CA GLY A 131 25.16 8.68 -13.78
C GLY A 131 24.66 7.64 -14.80
N LEU A 132 24.09 8.09 -15.91
CA LEU A 132 23.55 7.19 -16.94
C LEU A 132 24.68 6.40 -17.62
N GLU A 133 24.43 5.12 -17.88
CA GLU A 133 25.28 4.34 -18.76
C GLU A 133 25.08 4.77 -20.22
N LYS A 134 26.11 4.65 -21.06
CA LYS A 134 26.08 5.11 -22.47
C LYS A 134 24.89 4.58 -23.27
N TRP A 135 24.43 3.35 -22.99
CA TRP A 135 23.28 2.77 -23.68
C TRP A 135 21.93 3.33 -23.19
N GLN A 136 21.88 3.92 -21.99
CA GLN A 136 20.69 4.55 -21.40
C GLN A 136 20.47 5.96 -21.91
N GLU A 137 21.55 6.70 -22.26
CA GLU A 137 21.48 8.10 -22.68
C GLU A 137 20.47 8.35 -23.80
N LYS A 138 20.51 7.51 -24.85
CA LYS A 138 19.60 7.64 -26.00
C LYS A 138 18.13 7.43 -25.58
N THR A 139 17.88 6.39 -24.80
CA THR A 139 16.53 6.08 -24.29
C THR A 139 16.04 7.23 -23.42
N PHE A 140 16.88 7.75 -22.53
CA PHE A 140 16.51 8.86 -21.65
C PHE A 140 16.17 10.14 -22.41
N ASP A 141 16.93 10.47 -23.46
CA ASP A 141 16.62 11.59 -24.36
C ASP A 141 15.23 11.47 -25.00
N GLU A 142 14.88 10.26 -25.43
CA GLU A 142 13.55 9.98 -25.96
C GLU A 142 12.46 10.19 -24.90
N LEU A 143 12.68 9.73 -23.66
CA LEU A 143 11.75 9.95 -22.55
C LEU A 143 11.57 11.45 -22.25
N VAL A 144 12.66 12.23 -22.22
CA VAL A 144 12.59 13.68 -22.02
C VAL A 144 11.82 14.36 -23.16
N LYS A 145 12.00 13.91 -24.40
CA LYS A 145 11.26 14.42 -25.55
C LYS A 145 9.77 14.09 -25.47
N ILE A 146 9.43 12.87 -25.04
CA ILE A 146 8.05 12.45 -24.78
C ILE A 146 7.43 13.34 -23.69
N ASN A 147 8.15 13.61 -22.60
CA ASN A 147 7.68 14.47 -21.51
C ASN A 147 7.32 15.88 -21.99
N LYS A 148 8.19 16.50 -22.80
CA LYS A 148 7.92 17.82 -23.41
C LYS A 148 6.67 17.81 -24.30
N ASN A 149 6.47 16.74 -25.07
CA ASN A 149 5.27 16.59 -25.91
C ASN A 149 4.00 16.44 -25.06
N ILE A 150 4.06 15.69 -23.96
CA ILE A 150 2.95 15.54 -23.01
C ILE A 150 2.64 16.89 -22.36
N GLU A 151 3.64 17.61 -21.86
CA GLU A 151 3.51 18.94 -21.25
C GLU A 151 2.77 19.92 -22.18
N LYS A 152 3.17 19.96 -23.46
CA LYS A 152 2.49 20.78 -24.46
C LYS A 152 1.02 20.38 -24.63
N LYS A 153 0.72 19.08 -24.75
CA LYS A 153 -0.66 18.60 -24.95
C LYS A 153 -1.56 18.83 -23.75
N VAL A 154 -1.05 18.66 -22.53
CA VAL A 154 -1.86 18.94 -21.33
C VAL A 154 -2.13 20.44 -21.19
N GLN A 155 -1.16 21.29 -21.52
CA GLN A 155 -1.34 22.74 -21.51
C GLN A 155 -2.41 23.18 -22.53
N GLU A 156 -2.34 22.69 -23.77
CA GLU A 156 -3.33 23.01 -24.82
C GLU A 156 -4.76 22.59 -24.46
N LYS A 157 -4.91 21.54 -23.63
CA LYS A 157 -6.22 20.97 -23.28
C LYS A 157 -6.74 21.41 -21.91
N GLY A 158 -6.03 22.29 -21.18
CA GLY A 158 -6.39 22.65 -19.81
C GLY A 158 -6.34 21.48 -18.83
N LEU A 159 -5.45 20.52 -19.07
CA LEU A 159 -5.25 19.31 -18.27
C LEU A 159 -3.98 19.42 -17.43
N ILE A 160 -3.87 18.58 -16.41
CA ILE A 160 -2.64 18.39 -15.64
C ILE A 160 -2.50 16.95 -15.17
N LEU A 161 -1.26 16.46 -15.12
CA LEU A 161 -0.94 15.13 -14.59
C LEU A 161 -0.61 15.21 -13.09
N PRO A 162 -0.78 14.13 -12.32
CA PRO A 162 -0.59 14.15 -10.87
C PRO A 162 0.81 14.63 -10.47
N TYR A 163 1.87 14.16 -11.13
CA TYR A 163 3.22 14.64 -10.85
C TYR A 163 3.36 16.13 -11.17
N MET A 164 2.81 16.62 -12.29
CA MET A 164 2.86 18.05 -12.63
C MET A 164 2.07 18.93 -11.67
N LEU A 165 1.02 18.40 -11.04
CA LEU A 165 0.26 19.09 -9.99
C LEU A 165 1.10 19.29 -8.74
N ARG A 166 2.01 18.36 -8.44
CA ARG A 166 2.84 18.36 -7.22
C ARG A 166 3.98 19.37 -7.26
N ARG A 167 3.67 20.66 -7.45
CA ARG A 167 4.63 21.76 -7.56
C ARG A 167 4.30 22.90 -6.60
N LYS A 168 5.30 23.72 -6.28
CA LYS A 168 5.16 24.82 -5.31
C LYS A 168 4.08 25.83 -5.67
N GLU A 169 3.87 26.07 -6.97
CA GLU A 169 2.88 27.02 -7.47
C GLU A 169 1.44 26.57 -7.19
N ASN A 170 1.23 25.26 -6.99
CA ASN A 170 -0.08 24.68 -6.75
C ASN A 170 -0.37 24.49 -5.25
N ILE A 171 0.52 24.89 -4.34
CA ILE A 171 0.25 24.81 -2.90
C ILE A 171 -0.88 25.79 -2.53
N SER A 172 -2.02 25.25 -2.10
CA SER A 172 -3.25 26.00 -1.82
C SER A 172 -3.13 26.89 -0.59
N ASP A 173 -3.10 28.21 -0.81
CA ASP A 173 -3.20 29.22 0.24
C ASP A 173 -4.49 29.09 1.05
N VAL A 174 -5.60 28.75 0.38
CA VAL A 174 -6.92 28.60 0.99
C VAL A 174 -6.92 27.42 1.95
N PHE A 175 -6.27 26.32 1.59
CA PHE A 175 -6.17 25.15 2.45
C PHE A 175 -5.30 25.41 3.68
N ILE A 176 -4.09 25.95 3.50
CA ILE A 176 -3.10 26.08 4.57
C ILE A 176 -3.47 27.17 5.60
N LYS A 177 -4.09 28.29 5.18
CA LYS A 177 -4.50 29.38 6.08
C LYS A 177 -5.56 29.01 7.11
N LYS A 178 -6.15 27.81 6.99
CA LYS A 178 -7.13 27.28 7.97
C LYS A 178 -6.49 26.80 9.27
N TYR A 179 -5.17 26.66 9.30
CA TYR A 179 -4.44 26.09 10.43
C TYR A 179 -3.36 27.06 10.87
N LYS A 180 -3.09 27.14 12.17
CA LYS A 180 -1.92 27.84 12.70
C LYS A 180 -0.68 26.96 12.68
N LYS A 181 -0.89 25.64 12.76
CA LYS A 181 0.17 24.64 12.85
C LYS A 181 -0.17 23.39 12.05
N ILE A 182 0.83 22.82 11.41
CA ILE A 182 0.78 21.49 10.79
C ILE A 182 1.76 20.59 11.54
N CYS A 183 1.24 19.49 12.08
CA CYS A 183 2.00 18.51 12.84
C CYS A 183 2.04 17.19 12.06
N PHE A 184 3.20 16.84 11.50
CA PHE A 184 3.44 15.52 10.94
C PHE A 184 3.67 14.51 12.08
N ILE A 185 3.04 13.35 11.98
CA ILE A 185 3.17 12.25 12.94
C ILE A 185 3.88 11.10 12.26
N ASN A 186 5.05 10.74 12.79
CA ASN A 186 5.91 9.66 12.32
C ASN A 186 6.35 9.76 10.85
N LYS A 187 6.57 10.97 10.34
CA LYS A 187 7.21 11.13 9.03
C LYS A 187 8.71 10.93 9.19
N ILE A 188 9.20 9.78 8.73
CA ILE A 188 10.60 9.34 8.91
C ILE A 188 11.54 9.70 7.75
N LYS A 189 11.00 10.31 6.68
CA LYS A 189 11.78 10.79 5.53
C LYS A 189 11.06 11.95 4.87
N PHE A 190 11.83 12.98 4.54
CA PHE A 190 11.39 14.11 3.74
C PHE A 190 12.16 14.18 2.44
N THR A 191 11.44 14.25 1.33
CA THR A 191 12.05 14.45 0.01
C THR A 191 12.55 15.89 -0.15
N PRO A 192 13.49 16.16 -1.07
CA PRO A 192 13.91 17.52 -1.40
C PRO A 192 12.76 18.49 -1.70
N PHE A 193 11.72 18.04 -2.40
CA PHE A 193 10.53 18.86 -2.60
C PHE A 193 9.74 19.09 -1.32
N GLU A 194 9.54 18.05 -0.47
CA GLU A 194 8.83 18.22 0.80
C GLU A 194 9.56 19.20 1.74
N LYS A 195 10.89 19.28 1.68
CA LYS A 195 11.66 20.31 2.41
C LYS A 195 11.33 21.72 1.93
N GLU A 196 11.29 21.96 0.62
CA GLU A 196 10.85 23.24 0.05
C GLU A 196 9.39 23.55 0.42
N MET A 197 8.51 22.54 0.37
CA MET A 197 7.11 22.69 0.79
C MET A 197 7.03 23.16 2.25
N ILE A 198 7.83 22.61 3.15
CA ILE A 198 7.90 23.05 4.55
C ILE A 198 8.35 24.51 4.65
N GLU A 199 9.40 24.90 3.94
CA GLU A 199 9.87 26.29 3.90
C GLU A 199 8.76 27.25 3.43
N ILE A 200 7.99 26.84 2.41
CA ILE A 200 6.84 27.61 1.92
C ILE A 200 5.76 27.73 3.00
N LEU A 201 5.43 26.65 3.70
CA LEU A 201 4.46 26.66 4.80
C LEU A 201 4.90 27.63 5.92
N GLU A 202 6.16 27.54 6.36
CA GLU A 202 6.73 28.40 7.40
C GLU A 202 6.78 29.87 6.97
N SER A 203 7.13 30.15 5.70
CA SER A 203 7.13 31.51 5.15
C SER A 203 5.76 32.19 5.15
N LYS A 204 4.68 31.38 5.18
CA LYS A 204 3.28 31.84 5.24
C LYS A 204 2.75 31.93 6.68
N GLY A 205 3.63 31.80 7.68
CA GLY A 205 3.30 31.92 9.09
C GLY A 205 2.68 30.65 9.71
N ILE A 206 2.78 29.51 9.04
CA ILE A 206 2.32 28.22 9.56
C ILE A 206 3.45 27.57 10.35
N GLU A 207 3.22 27.25 11.61
CA GLU A 207 4.18 26.45 12.38
C GLU A 207 4.21 25.02 11.87
N VAL A 208 5.39 24.48 11.56
CA VAL A 208 5.54 23.08 11.15
C VAL A 208 6.30 22.30 12.22
N GLU A 209 5.68 21.24 12.73
CA GLU A 209 6.29 20.29 13.67
C GLU A 209 6.25 18.88 13.07
N ASN A 210 7.31 18.09 13.29
CA ASN A 210 7.28 16.65 13.08
C ASN A 210 7.54 15.94 14.40
N LYS A 211 6.57 15.15 14.84
CA LYS A 211 6.66 14.29 16.03
C LYS A 211 7.03 12.88 15.58
N ILE A 212 8.19 12.41 16.03
CA ILE A 212 8.76 11.15 15.56
C ILE A 212 8.97 10.21 16.75
N GLN A 213 8.45 8.99 16.65
CA GLN A 213 8.73 7.89 17.59
C GLN A 213 10.11 7.26 17.34
N LEU A 214 11.16 8.07 17.30
CA LEU A 214 12.55 7.63 17.20
C LEU A 214 13.40 8.29 18.28
N GLY A 215 14.54 7.70 18.59
CA GLY A 215 15.57 8.37 19.37
C GLY A 215 16.20 9.50 18.55
N LYS A 216 16.62 10.58 19.21
CA LYS A 216 17.30 11.71 18.54
C LYS A 216 18.55 11.26 17.77
N ASN A 217 19.23 10.23 18.26
CA ASN A 217 20.45 9.71 17.64
C ASN A 217 20.18 8.94 16.34
N ASP A 218 18.96 8.48 16.09
CA ASP A 218 18.59 7.63 14.96
C ASP A 218 18.05 8.42 13.75
N PHE A 219 17.86 9.74 13.91
CA PHE A 219 17.37 10.62 12.86
C PHE A 219 18.48 11.58 12.42
N ASP A 220 18.63 11.75 11.11
CA ASP A 220 19.50 12.74 10.51
C ASP A 220 18.70 14.03 10.31
N GLU A 221 18.91 15.04 11.17
CA GLU A 221 18.18 16.31 11.14
C GLU A 221 18.52 17.16 9.89
N GLU A 222 19.69 16.98 9.30
CA GLU A 222 20.09 17.71 8.08
C GLU A 222 19.44 17.07 6.83
N LYS A 223 19.54 15.74 6.73
CA LYS A 223 18.90 14.99 5.65
C LYS A 223 17.39 14.83 5.85
N LEU A 224 16.87 15.06 7.05
CA LEU A 224 15.49 14.83 7.46
C LEU A 224 15.02 13.42 7.12
N GLN A 225 15.81 12.43 7.50
CA GLN A 225 15.48 11.02 7.32
C GLN A 225 16.07 10.16 8.44
N ILE A 226 15.54 8.95 8.62
CA ILE A 226 16.18 7.95 9.46
C ILE A 226 17.59 7.64 8.96
N LYS A 227 18.53 7.43 9.89
CA LYS A 227 19.90 7.00 9.56
C LYS A 227 19.89 5.55 9.05
N ASP A 228 21.00 5.15 8.44
CA ASP A 228 21.18 3.79 7.91
C ASP A 228 21.11 2.70 9.00
N SER A 229 21.29 3.09 10.27
CA SER A 229 21.04 2.25 11.44
C SER A 229 20.09 2.96 12.41
N PHE A 230 19.33 2.17 13.16
CA PHE A 230 18.48 2.66 14.26
C PHE A 230 18.72 1.80 15.50
N SER A 231 18.67 2.46 16.65
CA SER A 231 18.86 1.84 17.95
C SER A 231 17.57 1.16 18.38
N LEU A 232 17.62 -0.13 18.68
CA LEU A 232 16.56 -0.79 19.43
C LEU A 232 16.82 -0.56 20.93
N PRO A 233 15.78 -0.42 21.76
CA PRO A 233 15.96 -0.38 23.20
C PRO A 233 16.67 -1.64 23.69
N GLU A 234 17.53 -1.50 24.69
CA GLU A 234 18.26 -2.63 25.29
C GLU A 234 17.29 -3.65 25.89
N LYS A 235 17.70 -4.91 25.93
CA LYS A 235 16.86 -6.00 26.45
C LYS A 235 16.41 -5.73 27.89
N GLU A 236 17.34 -5.25 28.72
CA GLU A 236 17.09 -4.88 30.12
C GLU A 236 16.07 -3.75 30.24
N GLU A 237 16.03 -2.86 29.23
CA GLU A 237 15.07 -1.77 29.14
C GLU A 237 13.66 -2.30 28.86
N PHE A 238 13.52 -3.32 28.00
CA PHE A 238 12.24 -3.96 27.75
C PHE A 238 11.72 -4.75 28.95
N GLU A 239 12.61 -5.47 29.63
CA GLU A 239 12.25 -6.22 30.83
C GLU A 239 11.81 -5.29 31.96
N ARG A 240 12.54 -4.19 32.19
CA ARG A 240 12.20 -3.22 33.23
C ARG A 240 10.89 -2.47 32.95
N ASP A 241 10.69 -2.00 31.72
CA ASP A 241 9.59 -1.07 31.42
C ASP A 241 8.29 -1.81 31.05
N PHE A 242 8.39 -3.02 30.49
CA PHE A 242 7.22 -3.78 30.02
C PHE A 242 7.07 -5.15 30.69
N GLY A 243 8.03 -5.58 31.51
CA GLY A 243 8.04 -6.94 32.06
C GLY A 243 8.24 -8.01 30.98
N VAL A 244 8.79 -7.65 29.82
CA VAL A 244 8.96 -8.54 28.67
C VAL A 244 10.43 -8.95 28.54
N ASN A 245 10.69 -10.23 28.74
CA ASN A 245 11.99 -10.83 28.41
C ASN A 245 12.07 -11.13 26.90
N ILE A 246 12.92 -10.40 26.19
CA ILE A 246 13.15 -10.61 24.75
C ILE A 246 14.34 -11.56 24.57
N GLU A 247 14.17 -12.58 23.74
CA GLU A 247 15.28 -13.46 23.34
C GLU A 247 15.39 -13.52 21.83
N ILE A 248 16.58 -13.21 21.31
CA ILE A 248 16.88 -13.26 19.88
C ILE A 248 17.55 -14.61 19.58
N HIS A 249 16.99 -15.34 18.62
CA HIS A 249 17.50 -16.62 18.16
C HIS A 249 17.74 -16.52 16.66
N GLU A 250 18.99 -16.69 16.25
CA GLU A 250 19.39 -16.70 14.84
C GLU A 250 19.46 -18.14 14.34
N TYR A 251 18.95 -18.37 13.12
CA TYR A 251 18.93 -19.68 12.49
C TYR A 251 19.39 -19.56 11.05
N GLU A 252 20.17 -20.54 10.59
CA GLU A 252 20.72 -20.55 9.22
C GLU A 252 19.65 -20.62 8.14
N ASN A 253 18.49 -21.22 8.43
CA ASN A 253 17.40 -21.39 7.49
C ASN A 253 16.05 -21.55 8.21
N LYS A 254 14.96 -21.48 7.42
CA LYS A 254 13.59 -21.57 7.91
C LYS A 254 13.28 -22.90 8.61
N PHE A 255 13.84 -24.02 8.14
CA PHE A 255 13.59 -25.33 8.75
C PHE A 255 14.23 -25.43 10.14
N THR A 256 15.48 -24.98 10.31
CA THR A 256 16.15 -24.96 11.61
C THR A 256 15.49 -23.99 12.59
N GLN A 257 14.94 -22.88 12.10
CA GLN A 257 14.10 -21.98 12.88
C GLN A 257 12.84 -22.68 13.43
N LEU A 258 12.09 -23.39 12.58
CA LEU A 258 10.90 -24.14 13.01
C LEU A 258 11.24 -25.20 14.05
N LEU A 259 12.32 -25.97 13.84
CA LEU A 259 12.79 -26.97 14.82
C LEU A 259 13.19 -26.34 16.16
N GLY A 260 13.90 -25.21 16.13
CA GLY A 260 14.27 -24.44 17.31
C GLY A 260 13.04 -23.98 18.10
N MET A 261 12.01 -23.49 17.40
CA MET A 261 10.75 -23.10 18.00
C MET A 261 10.00 -24.30 18.60
N ILE A 262 9.90 -25.43 17.88
CA ILE A 262 9.28 -26.66 18.41
C ILE A 262 9.97 -27.11 19.69
N LYS A 263 11.31 -27.14 19.70
CA LYS A 263 12.10 -27.55 20.87
C LYS A 263 11.77 -26.66 22.06
N LYS A 264 11.72 -25.34 21.87
CA LYS A 264 11.45 -24.36 22.93
C LYS A 264 10.02 -24.46 23.47
N LEU A 265 9.04 -24.70 22.60
CA LEU A 265 7.65 -24.94 22.98
C LEU A 265 7.46 -26.31 23.68
N SER A 266 8.36 -27.26 23.42
CA SER A 266 8.30 -28.62 23.99
C SER A 266 9.08 -28.77 25.30
N SER A 267 10.07 -27.91 25.56
CA SER A 267 10.98 -28.00 26.72
C SER A 267 10.43 -27.38 28.02
N GLY A 268 9.21 -26.86 28.02
CA GLY A 268 8.54 -26.44 29.26
C GLY A 268 7.80 -27.61 29.90
N ASP A 269 8.00 -27.82 31.20
CA ASP A 269 7.09 -28.61 32.04
C ASP A 269 5.73 -27.88 32.11
N ILE A 270 4.92 -28.08 31.07
CA ILE A 270 3.54 -27.61 31.01
C ILE A 270 2.70 -28.71 31.64
N SER A 271 2.74 -28.81 32.96
CA SER A 271 1.76 -29.60 33.71
C SER A 271 0.38 -28.97 33.51
N GLY A 272 -0.62 -29.85 33.32
CA GLY A 272 -1.95 -29.47 32.86
C GLY A 272 -2.64 -28.46 33.77
N GLU A 273 -2.79 -27.25 33.24
CA GLU A 273 -3.93 -26.31 33.37
C GLU A 273 -3.54 -24.92 32.84
N ASP A 274 -2.23 -24.60 32.82
CA ASP A 274 -1.68 -23.35 32.27
C ASP A 274 -0.82 -23.59 31.01
N VAL A 275 -1.44 -24.00 29.90
CA VAL A 275 -0.79 -23.82 28.59
C VAL A 275 -0.72 -22.31 28.37
N LYS A 276 0.39 -21.67 28.78
CA LYS A 276 0.66 -20.26 28.48
C LYS A 276 0.41 -20.05 26.99
N GLU A 277 -0.63 -19.29 26.64
CA GLU A 277 -1.01 -19.01 25.25
C GLU A 277 0.19 -18.35 24.55
N CYS A 278 0.97 -19.13 23.82
CA CYS A 278 2.07 -18.60 23.02
C CYS A 278 1.47 -18.00 21.74
N LYS A 279 1.62 -16.68 21.57
CA LYS A 279 1.25 -15.97 20.34
C LYS A 279 2.47 -15.86 19.44
N ILE A 280 2.33 -16.32 18.21
CA ILE A 280 3.35 -16.18 17.16
C ILE A 280 2.93 -15.00 16.29
N TYR A 281 3.81 -14.01 16.15
CA TYR A 281 3.66 -12.90 15.22
C TYR A 281 4.65 -13.09 14.07
N ASP A 282 4.13 -13.41 12.89
CA ASP A 282 4.92 -13.57 11.67
C ASP A 282 4.82 -12.29 10.83
N LEU A 283 5.93 -11.59 10.69
CA LEU A 283 6.02 -10.33 9.93
C LEU A 283 6.27 -10.55 8.44
N GLN A 284 6.42 -11.80 7.99
CA GLN A 284 6.47 -12.09 6.55
C GLN A 284 5.06 -11.93 5.98
N GLY A 285 4.89 -10.92 5.12
CA GLY A 285 3.60 -10.56 4.54
C GLY A 285 2.88 -11.74 3.88
N SER A 286 1.61 -11.53 3.58
CA SER A 286 0.64 -12.46 2.98
C SER A 286 1.01 -13.10 1.62
N ILE A 287 2.27 -13.01 1.20
CA ILE A 287 2.83 -13.46 -0.08
C ILE A 287 3.24 -14.93 -0.04
N GLU A 288 3.63 -15.47 1.13
CA GLU A 288 3.96 -16.89 1.29
C GLU A 288 2.92 -17.63 2.11
N ASN A 289 2.57 -18.85 1.68
CA ASN A 289 1.56 -19.70 2.30
C ASN A 289 2.16 -20.40 3.54
N ASN A 290 2.59 -19.63 4.54
CA ASN A 290 3.25 -20.11 5.77
C ASN A 290 2.35 -21.02 6.64
N GLU A 291 1.06 -21.15 6.30
CA GLU A 291 0.13 -22.13 6.91
C GLU A 291 0.73 -23.55 6.98
N SER A 292 1.43 -24.00 5.93
CA SER A 292 2.08 -25.31 5.91
C SER A 292 3.16 -25.45 6.97
N ASP A 293 3.86 -24.37 7.28
CA ASP A 293 4.96 -24.36 8.24
C ASP A 293 4.43 -24.44 9.68
N TYR A 294 3.30 -23.78 9.94
CA TYR A 294 2.60 -23.85 11.23
C TYR A 294 1.89 -25.19 11.44
N HIS A 295 1.49 -25.89 10.38
CA HIS A 295 0.94 -27.25 10.48
C HIS A 295 1.95 -28.27 11.01
N LEU A 296 3.25 -28.05 10.81
CA LEU A 296 4.32 -28.89 11.35
C LEU A 296 4.53 -28.69 12.85
N LEU A 297 3.97 -27.63 13.42
CA LEU A 297 4.05 -27.35 14.85
C LEU A 297 2.90 -28.04 15.59
N ASN A 298 3.12 -28.42 16.85
CA ASN A 298 2.10 -29.11 17.64
C ASN A 298 0.86 -28.23 17.85
N GLN A 299 -0.22 -28.52 17.11
CA GLN A 299 -1.47 -27.76 17.11
C GLN A 299 -2.20 -27.79 18.47
N SER A 300 -1.88 -28.73 19.35
CA SER A 300 -2.47 -28.77 20.70
C SER A 300 -1.91 -27.71 21.65
N LYS A 301 -0.75 -27.12 21.33
CA LYS A 301 -0.03 -26.15 22.18
C LYS A 301 0.07 -24.75 21.58
N ILE A 302 -0.39 -24.54 20.35
CA ILE A 302 -0.16 -23.30 19.60
C ILE A 302 -1.48 -22.81 19.02
N LYS A 303 -1.84 -21.57 19.35
CA LYS A 303 -2.92 -20.82 18.71
C LYS A 303 -2.29 -19.75 17.85
N TYR A 304 -2.21 -19.98 16.54
CA TYR A 304 -1.75 -18.97 15.58
C TYR A 304 -2.94 -18.13 15.11
N ASN A 305 -2.79 -16.82 15.13
CA ASN A 305 -3.70 -15.89 14.47
C ASN A 305 -3.12 -15.58 13.09
N LEU A 306 -3.44 -16.40 12.10
CA LEU A 306 -3.30 -15.95 10.72
C LEU A 306 -4.44 -14.97 10.47
N GLU A 307 -4.12 -13.77 10.00
CA GLU A 307 -5.15 -12.92 9.42
C GLU A 307 -5.80 -13.69 8.27
N ILE A 308 -7.02 -14.19 8.50
CA ILE A 308 -7.83 -14.77 7.44
C ILE A 308 -8.28 -13.58 6.58
N THR A 309 -7.49 -13.28 5.55
CA THR A 309 -7.90 -12.32 4.52
C THR A 309 -9.23 -12.79 3.94
N MET A 310 -10.06 -11.84 3.46
CA MET A 310 -11.35 -12.17 2.86
C MET A 310 -11.21 -13.26 1.79
N GLN A 311 -10.11 -13.23 1.03
CA GLN A 311 -9.73 -14.20 0.00
C GLN A 311 -9.65 -15.65 0.50
N LYS A 312 -9.27 -15.86 1.77
CA LYS A 312 -9.16 -17.19 2.38
C LYS A 312 -10.50 -17.74 2.89
N THR A 313 -11.53 -16.88 3.02
CA THR A 313 -12.84 -17.29 3.55
C THR A 313 -13.60 -18.23 2.62
N LYS A 314 -14.45 -19.09 3.18
CA LYS A 314 -15.35 -19.97 2.40
C LYS A 314 -16.23 -19.18 1.44
N ILE A 315 -16.72 -18.02 1.89
CA ILE A 315 -17.60 -17.13 1.12
C ILE A 315 -16.88 -16.63 -0.12
N TYR A 316 -15.67 -16.07 0.04
CA TYR A 316 -14.90 -15.56 -1.10
C TYR A 316 -14.59 -16.65 -2.11
N LYS A 317 -14.14 -17.83 -1.67
CA LYS A 317 -13.85 -18.96 -2.57
C LYS A 317 -15.09 -19.38 -3.39
N VAL A 318 -16.27 -19.36 -2.79
CA VAL A 318 -17.53 -19.65 -3.52
C VAL A 318 -17.88 -18.51 -4.49
N LEU A 319 -17.73 -17.26 -4.08
CA LEU A 319 -17.99 -16.09 -4.92
C LEU A 319 -17.03 -16.01 -6.11
N GLU A 320 -15.75 -16.36 -5.92
CA GLU A 320 -14.73 -16.40 -6.96
C GLU A 320 -15.05 -17.48 -8.01
N LEU A 321 -15.45 -18.69 -7.57
CA LEU A 321 -15.90 -19.74 -8.48
C LEU A 321 -17.14 -19.32 -9.28
N LEU A 322 -18.10 -18.65 -8.63
CA LEU A 322 -19.30 -18.13 -9.28
C LEU A 322 -18.97 -17.01 -10.27
N TYR A 323 -18.08 -16.09 -9.89
CA TYR A 323 -17.57 -15.03 -10.76
C TYR A 323 -16.92 -15.62 -12.01
N ASN A 324 -16.02 -16.59 -11.87
CA ASN A 324 -15.35 -17.24 -13.00
C ASN A 324 -16.35 -17.93 -13.94
N ILE A 325 -17.40 -18.56 -13.41
CA ILE A 325 -18.48 -19.13 -14.23
C ILE A 325 -19.18 -18.02 -15.03
N LEU A 326 -19.61 -16.94 -14.35
CA LEU A 326 -20.42 -15.87 -14.94
C LEU A 326 -19.64 -15.01 -15.94
N GLU A 327 -18.38 -14.68 -15.65
CA GLU A 327 -17.50 -13.91 -16.54
C GLU A 327 -17.26 -14.63 -17.87
N ASN A 328 -17.30 -15.97 -17.85
CA ASN A 328 -17.04 -16.79 -19.03
C ASN A 328 -18.30 -17.20 -19.79
N VAL A 329 -19.48 -16.67 -19.44
CA VAL A 329 -20.73 -16.93 -20.15
C VAL A 329 -20.79 -16.15 -21.45
N ARG A 330 -21.15 -16.84 -22.53
CA ARG A 330 -21.35 -16.22 -23.84
C ARG A 330 -22.81 -16.35 -24.28
N PRO A 331 -23.51 -15.25 -24.60
CA PRO A 331 -24.83 -15.32 -25.21
C PRO A 331 -24.70 -15.76 -26.67
N VAL A 332 -25.42 -16.80 -27.05
CA VAL A 332 -25.53 -17.34 -28.40
C VAL A 332 -26.95 -17.04 -28.89
N HIS A 333 -27.04 -16.16 -29.88
CA HIS A 333 -28.33 -15.76 -30.44
C HIS A 333 -28.72 -16.75 -31.54
N LEU A 334 -29.82 -17.44 -31.35
CA LEU A 334 -30.38 -18.39 -32.31
C LEU A 334 -31.16 -17.65 -33.40
N LYS A 335 -31.29 -18.29 -34.57
CA LYS A 335 -31.96 -17.70 -35.74
C LYS A 335 -33.45 -17.40 -35.52
N ASN A 336 -34.07 -18.02 -34.52
CA ASN A 336 -35.46 -17.80 -34.12
C ASN A 336 -35.65 -16.63 -33.12
N GLY A 337 -34.56 -15.95 -32.72
CA GLY A 337 -34.58 -14.84 -31.76
C GLY A 337 -34.29 -15.25 -30.32
N ASP A 338 -34.18 -16.55 -30.02
CA ASP A 338 -33.87 -17.02 -28.67
C ASP A 338 -32.39 -16.81 -28.33
N VAL A 339 -32.10 -16.53 -27.06
CA VAL A 339 -30.73 -16.39 -26.55
C VAL A 339 -30.41 -17.58 -25.66
N HIS A 340 -29.41 -18.37 -26.08
CA HIS A 340 -28.83 -19.43 -25.26
C HIS A 340 -27.57 -18.93 -24.57
N TYR A 341 -27.31 -19.36 -23.34
CA TYR A 341 -26.09 -19.03 -22.63
C TYR A 341 -25.14 -20.21 -22.67
N MET A 342 -23.99 -20.02 -23.32
CA MET A 342 -22.94 -21.00 -23.41
C MET A 342 -21.94 -20.80 -22.27
N PHE A 343 -21.74 -21.85 -21.48
CA PHE A 343 -20.83 -21.86 -20.35
C PHE A 343 -19.56 -22.65 -20.68
N LYS A 344 -18.41 -22.24 -20.13
CA LYS A 344 -17.19 -23.05 -20.20
C LYS A 344 -17.26 -24.21 -19.21
N VAL A 345 -17.25 -25.44 -19.71
CA VAL A 345 -17.27 -26.67 -18.89
C VAL A 345 -16.13 -26.70 -17.88
N LYS A 346 -14.95 -26.17 -18.23
CA LYS A 346 -13.79 -26.05 -17.32
C LYS A 346 -14.14 -25.30 -16.02
N GLU A 347 -14.89 -24.20 -16.10
CA GLU A 347 -15.19 -23.39 -14.92
C GLU A 347 -16.22 -24.09 -14.02
N PHE A 348 -17.20 -24.77 -14.62
CA PHE A 348 -18.09 -25.67 -13.86
C PHE A 348 -17.31 -26.82 -13.22
N TYR A 349 -16.35 -27.41 -13.92
CA TYR A 349 -15.53 -28.48 -13.39
C TYR A 349 -14.66 -28.02 -12.21
N ASN A 350 -14.09 -26.82 -12.27
CA ASN A 350 -13.39 -26.20 -11.15
C ASN A 350 -14.32 -25.98 -9.96
N ALA A 351 -15.53 -25.48 -10.21
CA ALA A 351 -16.52 -25.26 -9.14
C ALA A 351 -17.00 -26.57 -8.49
N TYR A 352 -17.26 -27.61 -9.30
CA TYR A 352 -17.69 -28.92 -8.83
C TYR A 352 -16.61 -29.66 -8.02
N LYS A 353 -15.32 -29.33 -8.17
CA LYS A 353 -14.25 -29.85 -7.28
C LYS A 353 -14.27 -29.28 -5.87
N SER A 354 -15.02 -28.21 -5.62
CA SER A 354 -15.05 -27.52 -4.33
C SER A 354 -16.23 -27.99 -3.49
N ASP A 355 -15.95 -28.69 -2.38
CA ASP A 355 -16.99 -29.09 -1.41
C ASP A 355 -17.78 -27.89 -0.89
N ASN A 356 -17.12 -26.74 -0.71
CA ASN A 356 -17.78 -25.51 -0.27
C ASN A 356 -18.82 -25.05 -1.31
N PHE A 357 -18.51 -25.15 -2.60
CA PHE A 357 -19.43 -24.79 -3.68
C PHE A 357 -20.58 -25.78 -3.77
N LEU A 358 -20.28 -27.09 -3.74
CA LEU A 358 -21.30 -28.14 -3.78
C LEU A 358 -22.30 -28.04 -2.63
N ASN A 359 -21.81 -27.81 -1.42
CA ASN A 359 -22.65 -27.67 -0.22
C ASN A 359 -23.46 -26.37 -0.23
N THR A 360 -22.90 -25.27 -0.74
CA THR A 360 -23.62 -23.98 -0.78
C THR A 360 -24.84 -24.03 -1.71
N PHE A 361 -24.75 -24.75 -2.83
CA PHE A 361 -25.83 -24.85 -3.82
C PHE A 361 -26.63 -26.16 -3.75
N ASP A 362 -26.34 -27.03 -2.78
CA ASP A 362 -26.94 -28.37 -2.64
C ASP A 362 -26.89 -29.21 -3.94
N ILE A 363 -25.75 -29.12 -4.65
CA ILE A 363 -25.51 -29.83 -5.92
C ILE A 363 -24.55 -31.00 -5.77
N GLY A 364 -24.21 -31.40 -4.54
CA GLY A 364 -23.33 -32.57 -4.31
C GLY A 364 -23.87 -33.86 -4.94
N LYS A 365 -25.19 -34.02 -5.02
CA LYS A 365 -25.86 -35.18 -5.63
C LYS A 365 -25.71 -35.23 -7.15
N THR A 366 -25.47 -34.08 -7.81
CA THR A 366 -25.27 -34.00 -9.27
C THR A 366 -23.81 -34.17 -9.66
N TYR A 367 -22.88 -34.26 -8.69
CA TYR A 367 -21.45 -34.34 -8.96
C TYR A 367 -21.06 -35.54 -9.83
N SER A 368 -21.59 -36.72 -9.53
CA SER A 368 -21.33 -37.94 -10.32
C SER A 368 -21.83 -37.82 -11.76
N TYR A 369 -23.01 -37.23 -11.95
CA TYR A 369 -23.62 -36.98 -13.26
C TYR A 369 -22.84 -35.94 -14.07
N PHE A 370 -22.36 -34.88 -13.42
CA PHE A 370 -21.51 -33.88 -14.07
C PHE A 370 -20.14 -34.48 -14.44
N GLN A 371 -19.54 -35.31 -13.58
CA GLN A 371 -18.31 -36.01 -13.90
C GLN A 371 -18.45 -36.97 -15.08
N SER A 372 -19.57 -37.69 -15.20
CA SER A 372 -19.82 -38.54 -16.38
C SER A 372 -19.95 -37.70 -17.65
N PHE A 373 -20.71 -36.61 -17.60
CA PHE A 373 -20.87 -35.69 -18.73
C PHE A 373 -19.53 -35.06 -19.16
N ALA A 374 -18.76 -34.53 -18.21
CA ALA A 374 -17.46 -33.92 -18.49
C ALA A 374 -16.44 -34.95 -19.05
N ARG A 375 -16.54 -36.23 -18.67
CA ARG A 375 -15.69 -37.30 -19.23
C ARG A 375 -16.08 -37.68 -20.66
N GLU A 376 -17.34 -37.53 -21.04
CA GLU A 376 -17.82 -37.82 -22.40
C GLU A 376 -17.35 -36.75 -23.40
N ASP A 377 -17.34 -35.47 -23.02
CA ASP A 377 -16.79 -34.39 -23.86
C ASP A 377 -15.26 -34.48 -24.07
N TYR A 378 -14.53 -35.10 -23.13
CA TYR A 378 -13.08 -35.33 -23.27
C TYR A 378 -12.71 -36.44 -24.27
N LYS A 379 -13.69 -37.21 -24.80
CA LYS A 379 -13.43 -38.23 -25.82
C LYS A 379 -13.27 -37.66 -27.24
N TYR A 380 -13.51 -36.37 -27.45
CA TYR A 380 -13.49 -35.72 -28.77
C TYR A 380 -12.51 -34.54 -28.87
N ILE A 381 -11.34 -34.63 -28.22
CA ILE A 381 -10.18 -33.76 -28.50
C ILE A 381 -9.08 -34.58 -29.16
#